data_AF-A0A8T8WSG9-F1
#
_entry.id   AF-A0A8T8WSG9-F1
#
_cell.length_a   1.000
_cell.length_b   1.000
_cell.length_c   1.000
_cell.angle_alpha   90.00
_cell.angle_beta   90.00
_cell.angle_gamma   90.00
#
_symmetry.space_group_name_H-M   'P 1'
#
loop_
_entity.id
_entity.type
_entity.pdbx_description
1 polymer ?
#
loop_
_entity_poly.entity_id
_entity_poly.type
_entity_poly.pdbx_seq_one_letter_code
_entity_poly.pdbx_strand_id
1 'polypeptide(L)'
;MGIPLPQYDHQAWPSTRTQTTPSRQTLAGNAWLRRVAANEEELFLLQMIQNTYEVQLDDHPEMGYRFYMWLLWDYDRLWGIFDLGHTKVQFLIDSGLRSCRCNEEAQELQFHWRGVCKAAGDVVLCDEWITRGRLRINPWEGTFEGVFEGMAENGNPGEDGNGDRCAFHAREHHSLQVVPYYLEDVVATWNSYNAFQGRQERVRQFAASAEGVDQPR
;
A
#
# COMPACT_ATOMS: atom_id res chain seq x y z
N MET A 1 -0.35 -35.11 -9.25
CA MET A 1 0.01 -34.50 -10.56
C MET A 1 0.27 -33.03 -10.28
N GLY A 2 1.53 -32.60 -10.36
CA GLY A 2 1.91 -31.21 -10.11
C GLY A 2 1.44 -30.32 -11.26
N ILE A 3 0.66 -29.30 -10.95
CA ILE A 3 0.29 -28.27 -11.93
C ILE A 3 1.59 -27.52 -12.27
N PRO A 4 1.98 -27.40 -13.56
CA PRO A 4 3.18 -26.66 -13.91
C PRO A 4 2.92 -25.18 -13.68
N LEU A 5 3.76 -24.55 -12.84
CA LEU A 5 3.76 -23.10 -12.66
C LEU A 5 4.16 -22.44 -13.99
N PRO A 6 3.39 -21.48 -14.52
CA PRO A 6 3.76 -20.76 -15.72
C PRO A 6 5.04 -19.94 -15.44
N GLN A 7 5.99 -20.01 -16.37
CA GLN A 7 7.15 -19.12 -16.39
C GLN A 7 6.63 -17.69 -16.54
N TYR A 8 6.75 -16.91 -15.48
CA TYR A 8 6.38 -15.50 -15.48
C TYR A 8 7.42 -14.72 -16.28
N ASP A 9 7.00 -14.11 -17.38
CA ASP A 9 7.74 -13.04 -18.01
C ASP A 9 7.73 -11.84 -17.06
N HIS A 10 8.89 -11.52 -16.49
CA HIS A 10 9.15 -10.19 -15.95
C HIS A 10 9.09 -9.22 -17.13
N GLN A 11 7.89 -8.73 -17.48
CA GLN A 11 7.79 -7.57 -18.35
C GLN A 11 8.68 -6.48 -17.75
N ALA A 12 9.69 -6.11 -18.54
CA ALA A 12 10.86 -5.37 -18.14
C ALA A 12 10.50 -4.14 -17.30
N TRP A 13 11.11 -4.07 -16.12
CA TRP A 13 11.09 -2.90 -15.26
C TRP A 13 11.52 -1.66 -16.06
N PRO A 14 10.72 -0.59 -16.14
CA PRO A 14 11.18 0.64 -16.78
C PRO A 14 12.38 1.19 -16.00
N SER A 15 13.44 1.57 -16.70
CA SER A 15 14.76 1.87 -16.15
C SER A 15 14.70 2.73 -14.86
N THR A 16 15.30 2.19 -13.79
CA THR A 16 15.23 2.60 -12.37
C THR A 16 15.70 4.03 -12.03
N ARG A 17 16.13 4.85 -12.99
CA ARG A 17 16.72 6.18 -12.69
C ARG A 17 15.78 7.37 -12.82
N THR A 18 14.61 7.23 -13.45
CA THR A 18 13.78 8.41 -13.79
C THR A 18 12.41 8.44 -13.12
N GLN A 19 11.96 7.35 -12.50
CA GLN A 19 10.60 7.24 -11.93
C GLN A 19 10.53 7.44 -10.40
N THR A 20 11.65 7.77 -9.74
CA THR A 20 11.77 7.75 -8.26
C THR A 20 11.77 9.13 -7.61
N THR A 21 12.06 10.17 -8.38
CA THR A 21 12.05 11.57 -7.95
C THR A 21 10.68 12.04 -7.43
N PRO A 22 9.55 11.70 -8.06
CA PRO A 22 8.22 12.19 -7.66
C PRO A 22 7.78 11.68 -6.28
N SER A 23 7.90 10.37 -6.02
CA SER A 23 7.56 9.79 -4.71
C SER A 23 8.46 10.34 -3.61
N ARG A 24 9.75 10.60 -3.90
CA ARG A 24 10.65 11.27 -2.95
C ARG A 24 10.27 12.72 -2.71
N GLN A 25 9.81 13.44 -3.73
CA GLN A 25 9.36 14.82 -3.60
C GLN A 25 8.08 14.91 -2.77
N THR A 26 7.10 14.03 -2.98
CA THR A 26 5.90 13.97 -2.13
C THR A 26 6.28 13.62 -0.70
N LEU A 27 7.15 12.64 -0.48
CA LEU A 27 7.62 12.32 0.88
C LEU A 27 8.30 13.51 1.57
N ALA A 28 9.27 14.13 0.88
CA ALA A 28 10.00 15.26 1.42
C ALA A 28 9.08 16.46 1.70
N GLY A 29 8.07 16.69 0.86
CA GLY A 29 7.09 17.76 0.98
C GLY A 29 5.95 17.50 1.97
N ASN A 30 5.90 16.35 2.63
CA ASN A 30 4.79 16.01 3.52
C ASN A 30 4.85 16.81 4.84
N ALA A 31 4.01 17.84 4.93
CA ALA A 31 3.94 18.74 6.08
C ALA A 31 3.41 18.06 7.35
N TRP A 32 2.58 17.02 7.22
CA TRP A 32 2.00 16.32 8.38
C TRP A 32 3.06 15.54 9.15
N LEU A 33 3.95 14.82 8.45
CA LEU A 33 5.04 14.04 9.07
C LEU A 33 5.94 14.94 9.93
N ARG A 34 6.33 16.10 9.38
CA ARG A 34 7.15 17.09 10.10
C ARG A 34 6.46 17.67 11.33
N ARG A 35 5.12 17.75 11.32
CA ARG A 35 4.33 18.30 12.41
C ARG A 35 4.09 17.27 13.52
N VAL A 36 3.90 16.00 13.18
CA VAL A 36 3.57 14.94 14.14
C VAL A 36 4.82 14.36 14.82
N ALA A 37 5.93 14.27 14.08
CA ALA A 37 7.21 13.79 14.60
C ALA A 37 7.70 14.67 15.77
N ALA A 38 8.10 14.02 16.87
CA ALA A 38 8.65 14.69 18.04
C ALA A 38 10.12 15.08 17.85
N ASN A 39 10.87 14.32 17.06
CA ASN A 39 12.29 14.52 16.79
C ASN A 39 12.67 14.01 15.38
N GLU A 40 13.94 14.18 14.99
CA GLU A 40 14.45 13.77 13.67
C GLU A 40 14.45 12.25 13.46
N GLU A 41 14.63 11.47 14.54
CA GLU A 41 14.61 10.01 14.49
C GLU A 41 13.19 9.48 14.20
N GLU A 42 12.17 9.99 14.89
CA GLU A 42 10.77 9.66 14.62
C GLU A 42 10.37 10.10 13.21
N LEU A 43 10.83 11.28 12.77
CA LEU A 43 10.60 11.73 11.39
C LEU A 43 11.22 10.77 10.38
N PHE A 44 12.45 10.31 10.63
CA PHE A 44 13.13 9.34 9.77
C PHE A 44 12.37 8.01 9.71
N LEU A 45 11.95 7.47 10.86
CA LEU A 45 11.17 6.22 10.92
C LEU A 45 9.83 6.34 10.19
N LEU A 46 9.13 7.45 10.35
CA LEU A 46 7.88 7.69 9.63
C LEU A 46 8.12 7.83 8.12
N GLN A 47 9.21 8.45 7.70
CA GLN A 47 9.58 8.54 6.28
C GLN A 47 9.94 7.18 5.69
N MET A 48 10.60 6.32 6.47
CA MET A 48 10.99 4.97 6.10
C MET A 48 9.81 4.03 5.82
N ILE A 49 8.60 4.36 6.29
CA ILE A 49 7.37 3.61 5.97
C ILE A 49 7.04 3.70 4.48
N GLN A 50 7.36 4.81 3.80
CA GLN A 50 7.18 4.91 2.36
C GLN A 50 8.35 4.21 1.64
N ASN A 51 8.14 2.92 1.33
CA ASN A 51 9.18 2.09 0.77
C ASN A 51 8.61 0.92 -0.06
N THR A 52 9.53 0.13 -0.63
CA THR A 52 9.25 -1.18 -1.20
C THR A 52 9.51 -2.26 -0.15
N TYR A 53 8.56 -3.19 -0.05
CA TYR A 53 8.60 -4.33 0.84
C TYR A 53 8.51 -5.61 0.03
N GLU A 54 9.31 -6.60 0.41
CA GLU A 54 9.13 -7.96 -0.05
C GLU A 54 8.06 -8.62 0.82
N VAL A 55 7.18 -9.39 0.19
CA VAL A 55 6.04 -10.01 0.87
C VAL A 55 6.03 -11.52 0.66
N GLN A 56 5.68 -12.22 1.74
CA GLN A 56 5.43 -13.64 1.77
C GLN A 56 4.01 -13.85 2.32
N LEU A 57 3.30 -14.82 1.75
CA LEU A 57 1.96 -15.22 2.21
C LEU A 57 2.10 -16.27 3.30
N ASP A 58 1.29 -16.15 4.34
CA ASP A 58 1.39 -17.02 5.52
C ASP A 58 0.91 -18.44 5.22
N ASP A 59 -0.08 -18.59 4.35
CA ASP A 59 -0.63 -19.88 3.93
C ASP A 59 0.26 -20.62 2.92
N HIS A 60 1.22 -19.90 2.32
CA HIS A 60 2.17 -20.42 1.33
C HIS A 60 3.62 -20.05 1.65
N PRO A 61 4.13 -20.43 2.84
CA PRO A 61 5.47 -20.04 3.26
C PRO A 61 6.56 -20.65 2.37
N GLU A 62 6.31 -21.77 1.70
CA GLU A 62 7.22 -22.40 0.76
C GLU A 62 7.58 -21.51 -0.45
N MET A 63 6.73 -20.53 -0.78
CA MET A 63 7.02 -19.58 -1.84
C MET A 63 8.05 -18.54 -1.43
N GLY A 64 8.23 -18.29 -0.12
CA GLY A 64 9.11 -17.26 0.39
C GLY A 64 8.70 -15.83 0.00
N TYR A 65 9.63 -14.90 0.15
CA TYR A 65 9.48 -13.48 -0.21
C TYR A 65 9.54 -13.29 -1.73
N ARG A 66 8.41 -13.45 -2.41
CA ARG A 66 8.30 -13.37 -3.88
C ARG A 66 7.38 -12.29 -4.39
N PHE A 67 6.54 -11.75 -3.51
CA PHE A 67 5.60 -10.69 -3.85
C PHE A 67 6.14 -9.35 -3.37
N TYR A 68 5.52 -8.27 -3.84
CA TYR A 68 5.96 -6.92 -3.52
C TYR A 68 4.80 -6.05 -3.09
N MET A 69 5.08 -5.22 -2.09
CA MET A 69 4.20 -4.17 -1.60
C MET A 69 4.93 -2.83 -1.65
N TRP A 70 4.22 -1.79 -2.06
CA TRP A 70 4.72 -0.42 -2.07
C TRP A 70 3.80 0.46 -1.25
N LEU A 71 4.38 1.27 -0.38
CA LEU A 71 3.64 2.21 0.45
C LEU A 71 3.99 3.65 0.06
N LEU A 72 3.00 4.53 -0.06
CA LEU A 72 3.18 5.95 -0.33
C LEU A 72 2.38 6.79 0.66
N TRP A 73 3.02 7.81 1.21
CA TRP A 73 2.34 8.80 2.03
C TRP A 73 1.48 9.74 1.17
N ASP A 74 0.32 10.08 1.70
CA ASP A 74 -0.54 11.15 1.22
C ASP A 74 -1.03 11.98 2.43
N TYR A 75 -0.23 12.99 2.80
CA TYR A 75 -0.42 13.76 4.03
C TYR A 75 -0.40 12.86 5.28
N ASP A 76 -1.55 12.60 5.90
CA ASP A 76 -1.73 11.70 7.05
C ASP A 76 -2.22 10.30 6.66
N ARG A 77 -2.44 10.03 5.36
CA ARG A 77 -2.92 8.74 4.85
C ARG A 77 -1.77 7.93 4.27
N LEU A 78 -1.97 6.61 4.19
CA LEU A 78 -1.04 5.72 3.50
C LEU A 78 -1.75 4.97 2.37
N TRP A 79 -1.23 5.12 1.16
CA TRP A 79 -1.60 4.33 0.00
C TRP A 79 -0.69 3.12 -0.10
N GLY A 80 -1.28 1.97 -0.40
CA GLY A 80 -0.58 0.73 -0.62
C GLY A 80 -0.87 0.16 -1.99
N ILE A 81 0.12 -0.48 -2.59
CA ILE A 81 -0.02 -1.27 -3.81
C ILE A 81 0.57 -2.63 -3.48
N PHE A 82 -0.14 -3.69 -3.80
CA PHE A 82 0.29 -5.05 -3.60
C PHE A 82 0.18 -5.80 -4.94
N ASP A 83 1.25 -6.47 -5.35
CA ASP A 83 1.25 -7.32 -6.54
C ASP A 83 1.44 -8.80 -6.14
N LEU A 84 0.35 -9.57 -6.22
CA LEU A 84 0.31 -11.02 -5.97
C LEU A 84 0.58 -11.83 -7.26
N GLY A 85 1.05 -11.17 -8.33
CA GLY A 85 1.22 -11.73 -9.66
C GLY A 85 -0.11 -11.82 -10.42
N HIS A 86 -1.04 -12.62 -9.92
CA HIS A 86 -2.35 -12.84 -10.55
C HIS A 86 -3.38 -11.77 -10.18
N THR A 87 -3.24 -11.20 -8.99
CA THR A 87 -4.10 -10.12 -8.48
C THR A 87 -3.24 -8.93 -8.15
N LYS A 88 -3.62 -7.76 -8.69
CA LYS A 88 -3.01 -6.49 -8.29
C LYS A 88 -4.02 -5.72 -7.45
N VAL A 89 -3.57 -5.30 -6.28
CA VAL A 89 -4.41 -4.65 -5.27
C VAL A 89 -3.85 -3.27 -4.98
N GLN A 90 -4.74 -2.33 -4.77
CA GLN A 90 -4.46 -1.06 -4.13
C GLN A 90 -5.23 -1.02 -2.82
N PHE A 91 -4.64 -0.44 -1.79
CA PHE A 91 -5.30 -0.24 -0.51
C PHE A 91 -5.04 1.14 0.05
N LEU A 92 -5.97 1.61 0.88
CA LEU A 92 -5.94 2.91 1.51
C LEU A 92 -6.14 2.76 3.01
N ILE A 93 -5.17 3.27 3.77
CA ILE A 93 -5.27 3.52 5.21
C ILE A 93 -5.58 5.00 5.39
N ASP A 94 -6.84 5.30 5.71
CA ASP A 94 -7.30 6.68 5.97
C ASP A 94 -7.11 7.08 7.45
N SER A 95 -6.95 6.10 8.34
CA SER A 95 -6.66 6.34 9.74
C SER A 95 -5.17 6.63 9.88
N GLY A 96 -4.78 7.91 9.88
CA GLY A 96 -3.37 8.27 9.96
C GLY A 96 -2.66 7.64 11.16
N LEU A 97 -1.40 7.27 10.96
CA LEU A 97 -0.56 6.67 12.00
C LEU A 97 -0.55 7.55 13.24
N ARG A 98 -0.76 6.95 14.41
CA ARG A 98 -0.67 7.71 15.66
C ARG A 98 0.81 7.96 15.93
N SER A 99 1.13 9.14 16.49
CA SER A 99 2.51 9.47 16.88
C SER A 99 3.10 8.33 17.71
N CYS A 100 4.30 7.90 17.34
CA CYS A 100 5.02 6.76 17.95
C CYS A 100 5.55 7.08 19.36
N ARG A 101 5.04 8.13 19.99
CA ARG A 101 5.57 8.78 21.20
C ARG A 101 5.70 7.89 22.43
N CYS A 102 5.12 6.68 22.46
CA CYS A 102 5.08 5.92 23.71
C CYS A 102 5.29 4.40 23.66
N ASN A 103 5.10 3.67 22.55
CA ASN A 103 5.23 2.20 22.59
C ASN A 103 6.07 1.68 21.41
N GLU A 104 6.99 0.75 21.71
CA GLU A 104 7.63 -0.18 20.75
C GLU A 104 6.60 -1.16 20.12
N GLU A 105 5.33 -1.05 20.49
CA GLU A 105 4.26 -1.93 20.04
C GLU A 105 3.80 -1.56 18.64
N ALA A 106 3.64 -2.59 17.81
CA ALA A 106 3.14 -2.44 16.46
C ALA A 106 1.71 -1.87 16.45
N GLN A 107 1.44 -0.92 15.55
CA GLN A 107 0.14 -0.28 15.40
C GLN A 107 -0.75 -1.08 14.46
N GLU A 108 -1.96 -1.44 14.88
CA GLU A 108 -2.98 -2.04 14.02
C GLU A 108 -3.84 -0.96 13.35
N LEU A 109 -3.87 -0.98 12.02
CA LEU A 109 -4.57 -0.04 11.17
C LEU A 109 -5.54 -0.78 10.26
N GLN A 110 -6.74 -0.23 10.11
CA GLN A 110 -7.71 -0.74 9.14
C GLN A 110 -7.48 -0.09 7.78
N PHE A 111 -7.65 -0.88 6.73
CA PHE A 111 -7.62 -0.39 5.35
C PHE A 111 -8.79 -0.91 4.54
N HIS A 112 -9.11 -0.16 3.49
CA HIS A 112 -9.97 -0.62 2.40
C HIS A 112 -9.10 -0.92 1.21
N TRP A 113 -9.50 -1.91 0.41
CA TRP A 113 -8.75 -2.27 -0.78
C TRP A 113 -9.64 -2.40 -2.00
N ARG A 114 -9.03 -2.30 -3.17
CA ARG A 114 -9.63 -2.54 -4.49
C ARG A 114 -8.60 -3.23 -5.35
N GLY A 115 -9.01 -4.10 -6.25
CA GLY A 115 -8.05 -4.86 -7.05
C GLY A 115 -8.59 -5.30 -8.39
N VAL A 116 -7.70 -5.87 -9.18
CA VAL A 116 -8.02 -6.49 -10.46
C VAL A 116 -7.39 -7.87 -10.47
N CYS A 117 -8.22 -8.87 -10.77
CA CYS A 117 -7.78 -10.24 -10.96
C CYS A 117 -7.53 -10.51 -12.45
N LYS A 118 -6.25 -10.60 -12.83
CA LYS A 118 -5.83 -10.88 -14.21
C LYS A 118 -6.20 -12.30 -14.62
N ALA A 119 -6.11 -13.26 -13.69
CA ALA A 119 -6.44 -14.66 -13.95
C ALA A 119 -7.92 -14.86 -14.32
N ALA A 120 -8.80 -13.97 -13.88
CA ALA A 120 -10.23 -13.98 -14.18
C ALA A 120 -10.63 -13.07 -15.35
N GLY A 121 -9.68 -12.58 -16.15
CA GLY A 121 -9.96 -11.68 -17.28
C GLY A 121 -10.17 -10.22 -16.86
N ASP A 122 -9.33 -9.74 -15.95
CA ASP A 122 -9.34 -8.38 -15.41
C ASP A 122 -10.64 -8.00 -14.67
N VAL A 123 -11.19 -8.95 -13.92
CA VAL A 123 -12.34 -8.70 -13.04
C VAL A 123 -11.94 -7.73 -11.92
N VAL A 124 -12.68 -6.63 -11.81
CA VAL A 124 -12.48 -5.60 -10.78
C VAL A 124 -13.15 -6.04 -9.48
N LEU A 125 -12.40 -5.94 -8.39
CA LEU A 125 -12.84 -6.19 -7.02
C LEU A 125 -12.88 -4.85 -6.28
N CYS A 126 -14.06 -4.32 -5.98
CA CYS A 126 -14.19 -3.00 -5.34
C CYS A 126 -15.39 -2.86 -4.39
N ASP A 127 -15.96 -3.98 -3.95
CA ASP A 127 -17.09 -3.97 -3.02
C ASP A 127 -16.63 -3.68 -1.59
N GLU A 128 -16.90 -2.46 -1.12
CA GLU A 128 -16.45 -1.94 0.18
C GLU A 128 -16.99 -2.69 1.40
N TRP A 129 -17.99 -3.56 1.22
CA TRP A 129 -18.48 -4.44 2.29
C TRP A 129 -17.55 -5.63 2.55
N ILE A 130 -16.83 -6.08 1.53
CA ILE A 130 -15.95 -7.26 1.59
C ILE A 130 -14.48 -6.89 1.43
N THR A 131 -14.15 -5.80 0.73
CA THR A 131 -12.75 -5.42 0.44
C THR A 131 -12.12 -4.58 1.56
N ARG A 132 -12.02 -5.19 2.73
CA ARG A 132 -11.41 -4.61 3.94
C ARG A 132 -10.16 -5.39 4.33
N GLY A 133 -9.38 -4.83 5.24
CA GLY A 133 -8.24 -5.52 5.80
C GLY A 133 -7.64 -4.79 6.97
N ARG A 134 -6.63 -5.43 7.54
CA ARG A 134 -5.87 -4.93 8.69
C ARG A 134 -4.40 -5.04 8.41
N LEU A 135 -3.66 -4.01 8.80
CA LEU A 135 -2.22 -3.93 8.69
C LEU A 135 -1.66 -3.58 10.07
N ARG A 136 -0.75 -4.41 10.56
CA ARG A 136 0.05 -4.20 11.74
C ARG A 136 1.42 -3.69 11.30
N ILE A 137 1.75 -2.46 11.67
CA ILE A 137 3.00 -1.79 11.29
C ILE A 137 3.89 -1.68 12.52
N ASN A 138 5.12 -2.17 12.42
CA ASN A 138 6.19 -1.85 13.37
C ASN A 138 7.25 -0.97 12.68
N PRO A 139 7.19 0.37 12.83
CA PRO A 139 8.15 1.26 12.18
C PRO A 139 9.61 1.03 12.61
N TRP A 140 9.84 0.53 13.83
CA TRP A 140 11.17 0.30 14.38
C TRP A 140 11.84 -0.93 13.79
N GLU A 141 11.08 -2.00 13.60
CA GLU A 141 11.57 -3.24 12.99
C GLU A 141 11.52 -3.21 11.46
N GLY A 142 10.79 -2.25 10.87
CA GLY A 142 10.56 -2.20 9.43
C GLY A 142 9.73 -3.39 8.93
N THR A 143 8.95 -4.00 9.82
CA THR A 143 8.13 -5.18 9.55
C THR A 143 6.65 -4.80 9.48
N PHE A 144 5.96 -5.49 8.59
CA PHE A 144 4.55 -5.30 8.31
C PHE A 144 3.88 -6.66 8.28
N GLU A 145 2.78 -6.80 8.97
CA GLU A 145 1.94 -8.00 8.91
C GLU A 145 0.53 -7.54 8.56
N GLY A 146 -0.19 -8.29 7.74
CA GLY A 146 -1.53 -7.87 7.38
C GLY A 146 -2.41 -9.00 6.91
N VAL A 147 -3.69 -8.69 6.80
CA VAL A 147 -4.71 -9.61 6.33
C VAL A 147 -5.64 -8.86 5.38
N PHE A 148 -5.79 -9.38 4.17
CA PHE A 148 -6.87 -8.99 3.27
C PHE A 148 -8.11 -9.83 3.58
N GLU A 149 -9.21 -9.19 3.94
CA GLU A 149 -10.52 -9.83 4.05
C GLU A 149 -11.18 -9.87 2.66
N GLY A 150 -11.89 -10.96 2.36
CA GLY A 150 -12.51 -11.17 1.05
C GLY A 150 -11.54 -11.65 -0.04
N MET A 151 -10.35 -12.10 0.35
CA MET A 151 -9.33 -12.63 -0.53
C MET A 151 -8.96 -14.04 -0.08
N ALA A 152 -8.89 -14.98 -1.01
CA ALA A 152 -8.47 -16.34 -0.73
C ALA A 152 -6.96 -16.39 -0.37
N GLU A 153 -6.56 -17.44 0.33
CA GLU A 153 -5.20 -17.66 0.86
C GLU A 153 -4.07 -17.51 -0.18
N ASN A 154 -4.37 -17.82 -1.44
CA ASN A 154 -3.43 -17.71 -2.57
C ASN A 154 -3.44 -16.34 -3.27
N GLY A 155 -4.15 -15.34 -2.72
CA GLY A 155 -4.26 -14.01 -3.29
C GLY A 155 -5.31 -13.85 -4.39
N ASN A 156 -6.12 -14.88 -4.65
CA ASN A 156 -7.25 -14.80 -5.58
C ASN A 156 -8.47 -14.13 -4.92
N PRO A 157 -9.44 -13.63 -5.71
CA PRO A 157 -10.74 -13.23 -5.17
C PRO A 157 -11.33 -14.37 -4.33
N GLY A 158 -11.86 -14.04 -3.14
CA GLY A 158 -12.63 -15.00 -2.34
C GLY A 158 -13.90 -15.43 -3.08
N GLU A 159 -14.30 -16.69 -2.93
CA GLU A 159 -15.38 -17.25 -3.77
C GLU A 159 -16.78 -16.82 -3.28
N ASP A 160 -17.00 -16.59 -1.98
CA ASP A 160 -18.39 -16.46 -1.47
C ASP A 160 -18.59 -15.53 -0.26
N GLY A 161 -17.72 -14.54 -0.03
CA GLY A 161 -17.84 -13.62 1.12
C GLY A 161 -17.77 -14.32 2.50
N ASN A 162 -17.38 -15.59 2.51
CA ASN A 162 -17.43 -16.45 3.68
C ASN A 162 -16.07 -16.48 4.37
N GLY A 163 -15.68 -15.36 4.95
CA GLY A 163 -14.52 -15.30 5.85
C GLY A 163 -13.15 -15.55 5.20
N ASP A 164 -13.06 -15.61 3.87
CA ASP A 164 -11.79 -15.73 3.15
C ASP A 164 -10.83 -14.62 3.57
N ARG A 165 -9.62 -15.03 3.95
CA ARG A 165 -8.57 -14.16 4.44
C ARG A 165 -7.25 -14.57 3.81
N CYS A 166 -6.51 -13.59 3.31
CA CYS A 166 -5.15 -13.76 2.84
C CYS A 166 -4.22 -13.03 3.80
N ALA A 167 -3.53 -13.79 4.66
CA ALA A 167 -2.56 -13.26 5.60
C ALA A 167 -1.17 -13.18 4.95
N PHE A 168 -0.45 -12.12 5.30
CA PHE A 168 0.88 -11.86 4.75
C PHE A 168 1.78 -11.22 5.79
N HIS A 169 3.08 -11.40 5.56
CA HIS A 169 4.12 -10.68 6.25
C HIS A 169 5.12 -10.11 5.26
N ALA A 170 5.59 -8.91 5.57
CA ALA A 170 6.40 -8.11 4.69
C ALA A 170 7.57 -7.49 5.45
N ARG A 171 8.70 -7.42 4.77
CA ARG A 171 9.96 -6.88 5.29
C ARG A 171 10.55 -5.91 4.29
N GLU A 172 11.37 -4.99 4.77
CA GLU A 172 12.03 -4.00 3.91
C GLU A 172 12.84 -4.69 2.81
N HIS A 173 12.66 -4.24 1.56
CA HIS A 173 13.48 -4.69 0.46
C HIS A 173 14.86 -4.00 0.51
N HIS A 174 15.91 -4.79 0.69
CA HIS A 174 17.27 -4.27 0.89
C HIS A 174 17.88 -3.54 -0.33
N SER A 175 17.28 -3.65 -1.52
CA SER A 175 17.82 -3.04 -2.74
C SER A 175 17.05 -1.76 -3.11
N LEU A 176 17.64 -0.62 -2.74
CA LEU A 176 17.19 0.75 -3.00
C LEU A 176 15.75 1.08 -2.61
N GLN A 177 15.62 1.88 -1.55
CA GLN A 177 14.37 2.45 -1.05
C GLN A 177 13.74 3.38 -2.09
N VAL A 178 12.89 2.80 -2.92
CA VAL A 178 12.33 3.44 -4.10
C VAL A 178 10.92 2.94 -4.27
N VAL A 179 9.97 3.87 -4.29
CA VAL A 179 8.62 3.58 -4.73
C VAL A 179 8.47 4.09 -6.17
N PRO A 180 8.24 3.23 -7.16
CA PRO A 180 8.23 3.58 -8.59
C PRO A 180 6.89 4.16 -9.06
N TYR A 181 6.05 4.65 -8.13
CA TYR A 181 4.70 5.11 -8.43
C TYR A 181 4.56 6.61 -8.11
N TYR A 182 3.78 7.30 -8.94
CA TYR A 182 3.29 8.64 -8.67
C TYR A 182 2.03 8.53 -7.81
N LEU A 183 1.90 9.41 -6.81
CA LEU A 183 0.75 9.37 -5.91
C LEU A 183 -0.56 9.65 -6.68
N GLU A 184 -0.51 10.54 -7.66
CA GLU A 184 -1.59 10.91 -8.56
C GLU A 184 -2.08 9.70 -9.37
N ASP A 185 -1.16 8.91 -9.92
CA ASP A 185 -1.49 7.72 -10.72
C ASP A 185 -2.14 6.64 -9.87
N VAL A 186 -1.69 6.48 -8.61
CA VAL A 186 -2.28 5.55 -7.66
C VAL A 186 -3.73 5.94 -7.36
N VAL A 187 -3.98 7.21 -7.04
CA VAL A 187 -5.34 7.71 -6.76
C VAL A 187 -6.23 7.63 -8.01
N ALA A 188 -5.69 7.95 -9.20
CA ALA A 188 -6.42 7.84 -10.46
C ALA A 188 -6.84 6.39 -10.76
N THR A 189 -5.92 5.43 -10.54
CA THR A 189 -6.20 4.00 -10.71
C THR A 189 -7.26 3.52 -9.73
N TRP A 190 -7.14 3.88 -8.45
CA TRP A 190 -8.13 3.56 -7.41
C TRP A 190 -9.54 4.02 -7.77
N ASN A 191 -9.63 5.24 -8.29
CA ASN A 191 -10.87 5.85 -8.74
C ASN A 191 -11.44 5.17 -10.00
N SER A 192 -10.58 4.69 -10.89
CA SER A 192 -11.01 3.99 -12.11
C SER A 192 -11.74 2.68 -11.81
N TYR A 193 -11.35 1.98 -10.75
CA TYR A 193 -11.98 0.72 -10.32
C TYR A 193 -13.42 0.90 -9.84
N ASN A 194 -13.82 2.10 -9.41
CA ASN A 194 -15.19 2.39 -9.00
C ASN A 194 -15.69 3.71 -9.59
N ALA A 195 -15.43 3.93 -10.88
CA ALA A 195 -15.69 5.21 -11.56
C ALA A 195 -17.17 5.63 -11.57
N PHE A 196 -18.10 4.66 -11.49
CA PHE A 196 -19.53 4.90 -11.66
C PHE A 196 -20.34 4.91 -10.36
N GLN A 197 -19.82 4.35 -9.27
CA GLN A 197 -20.59 4.16 -8.02
C GLN A 197 -19.84 4.63 -6.76
N GLY A 198 -18.54 4.94 -6.85
CA GLY A 198 -17.70 5.26 -5.70
C GLY A 198 -17.46 6.75 -5.48
N ARG A 199 -17.20 7.11 -4.21
CA ARG A 199 -16.58 8.40 -3.87
C ARG A 199 -15.22 8.48 -4.55
N GLN A 200 -14.99 9.58 -5.26
CA GLN A 200 -13.70 9.86 -5.88
C GLN A 200 -12.73 10.38 -4.83
N GLU A 201 -11.62 9.67 -4.64
CA GLU A 201 -10.52 10.12 -3.80
C GLU A 201 -9.70 11.18 -4.53
N ARG A 202 -9.06 12.05 -3.74
CA ARG A 202 -8.12 13.07 -4.24
C ARG A 202 -6.88 13.02 -3.38
N VAL A 203 -5.74 13.38 -3.99
CA VAL A 203 -4.49 13.53 -3.26
C VAL A 203 -4.64 14.62 -2.20
N ARG A 204 -4.62 14.23 -0.93
CA ARG A 204 -4.81 15.13 0.22
C ARG A 204 -3.62 16.07 0.37
N GLN A 205 -2.43 15.61 0.03
CA GLN A 205 -1.19 16.38 0.15
C GLN A 205 -1.20 17.69 -0.66
N PHE A 206 -1.81 17.70 -1.84
CA PHE A 206 -1.92 18.90 -2.67
C PHE A 206 -3.09 19.80 -2.26
N ALA A 207 -4.17 19.22 -1.74
CA ALA A 207 -5.30 19.99 -1.20
C ALA A 207 -4.89 20.80 0.04
N ALA A 208 -4.10 20.21 0.94
CA ALA A 208 -3.60 20.89 2.14
C ALA A 208 -2.63 22.05 1.81
N SER A 209 -1.98 22.00 0.65
CA SER A 209 -1.08 23.08 0.18
C SER A 209 -1.85 24.28 -0.37
N ALA A 210 -3.09 24.07 -0.86
CA ALA A 210 -3.95 25.13 -1.38
C ALA A 210 -4.65 25.94 -0.27
N GLU A 211 -4.93 25.34 0.89
CA GLU A 211 -5.52 26.03 2.05
C GLU A 211 -4.52 26.94 2.80
N GLY A 212 -3.23 26.90 2.44
CA GLY A 212 -2.19 27.80 2.96
C GLY A 212 -2.02 29.11 2.21
N VAL A 213 -2.78 29.34 1.13
CA VAL A 213 -2.69 30.53 0.27
C VAL A 213 -4.06 31.17 0.08
N ASP A 214 -4.72 31.60 1.16
CA ASP A 214 -5.50 32.84 1.14
C ASP A 214 -5.94 33.28 2.55
N GLN A 215 -5.33 34.37 3.04
CA GLN A 215 -6.03 35.47 3.69
C GLN A 215 -5.03 36.62 3.88
N PRO A 216 -5.01 37.64 3.00
CA PRO A 216 -4.46 38.93 3.36
C PRO A 216 -5.35 39.58 4.42
N ARG A 217 -4.70 40.28 5.34
CA ARG A 217 -5.26 41.02 6.48
C ARG A 217 -6.43 41.95 6.13
#